data_AF-A0A371GL27-F1
#
_entry.id   AF-A0A371GL27-F1
#
_cell.length_a   1.000
_cell.length_b   1.000
_cell.length_c   1.000
_cell.angle_alpha   90.00
_cell.angle_beta   90.00
_cell.angle_gamma   90.00
#
_symmetry.space_group_name_H-M   'P 1'
#
loop_
_entity.id
_entity.type
_entity.pdbx_description
1 polymer ?
#
loop_
_entity_poly.entity_id
_entity_poly.type
_entity_poly.pdbx_seq_one_letter_code
_entity_poly.pdbx_strand_id
1 'polypeptide(L)' 'MGELKFFLRLQIKQAKDAIYIHQFKYIKELLNKFNFEDYKTMSTPMHPTSILGLDEIDKKDI' A
#
# COMPACT_ATOMS: atom_id res chain seq x y z
N MET A 1 -13.48 7.81 -19.20
CA MET A 1 -13.04 6.99 -18.05
C MET A 1 -12.76 7.93 -16.90
N GLY A 2 -13.49 7.83 -15.80
CA GLY A 2 -13.36 8.77 -14.67
C GLY A 2 -12.15 8.48 -13.77
N GLU A 3 -11.77 9.44 -12.95
CA GLU A 3 -10.69 9.27 -11.95
C GLU A 3 -11.10 8.27 -10.85
N LEU A 4 -10.40 7.14 -10.75
CA LEU A 4 -10.42 6.23 -9.60
C LEU A 4 -9.78 6.90 -8.36
N LYS A 5 -10.63 7.38 -7.45
CA LYS A 5 -10.22 8.06 -6.20
C LYS A 5 -10.07 7.12 -5.01
N PHE A 6 -10.68 5.94 -5.06
CA PHE A 6 -10.61 4.93 -4.00
C PHE A 6 -10.58 3.51 -4.59
N PHE A 7 -9.76 2.64 -4.01
CA PHE A 7 -9.71 1.21 -4.33
C PHE A 7 -9.44 0.42 -3.04
N LEU A 8 -10.19 -0.64 -2.75
CA LEU A 8 -10.06 -1.40 -1.50
C LEU A 8 -10.07 -0.52 -0.22
N ARG A 9 -10.81 0.61 -0.25
CA ARG A 9 -10.83 1.66 0.80
C ARG A 9 -9.52 2.45 0.95
N LEU A 10 -8.53 2.19 0.12
CA LEU A 10 -7.32 3.00 -0.01
C LEU A 10 -7.60 4.20 -0.90
N GLN A 11 -7.15 5.38 -0.46
CA GLN A 11 -7.28 6.59 -1.25
C GLN A 11 -6.21 6.59 -2.35
N ILE A 12 -6.64 6.81 -3.59
CA ILE A 12 -5.77 6.89 -4.75
C ILE A 12 -5.67 8.34 -5.21
N LYS A 13 -4.44 8.78 -5.47
CA LYS A 13 -4.14 10.03 -6.17
C LYS A 13 -3.46 9.70 -7.49
N GLN A 14 -4.15 9.97 -8.59
CA GLN A 14 -3.58 9.82 -9.93
C GLN A 14 -2.87 11.11 -10.31
N ALA A 15 -1.61 10.99 -10.71
CA ALA A 15 -0.86 12.02 -11.42
C ALA A 15 -0.67 11.58 -12.87
N LYS A 16 -0.21 12.50 -13.72
CA LYS A 16 -0.04 12.23 -15.16
C LYS A 16 0.88 11.03 -15.45
N ASP A 17 1.90 10.82 -14.62
CA ASP A 17 2.93 9.80 -14.85
C ASP A 17 2.89 8.65 -13.83
N ALA A 18 2.06 8.72 -12.79
CA ALA A 18 2.07 7.76 -11.70
C ALA A 18 0.77 7.73 -10.88
N ILE A 19 0.52 6.59 -10.24
CA ILE A 19 -0.58 6.41 -9.29
C ILE A 19 0.02 6.33 -7.88
N TYR A 20 -0.43 7.23 -7.00
CA TYR A 20 -0.02 7.27 -5.60
C TYR A 20 -1.13 6.71 -4.72
N ILE A 21 -0.77 5.82 -3.80
CA ILE A 21 -1.69 5.26 -2.81
C ILE A 21 -1.45 5.98 -1.48
N HIS A 22 -2.46 6.68 -0.99
CA HIS A 22 -2.43 7.34 0.31
C HIS A 22 -3.03 6.42 1.38
N GLN A 23 -2.17 5.85 2.23
CA GLN A 23 -2.54 4.80 3.19
C GLN A 23 -2.89 5.29 4.59
N PHE A 24 -2.80 6.59 4.87
CA PHE A 24 -2.91 7.11 6.25
C PHE A 24 -4.22 6.70 6.96
N LYS A 25 -5.36 6.81 6.28
CA LYS A 25 -6.66 6.42 6.83
C LYS A 25 -6.74 4.92 7.09
N TYR A 26 -6.27 4.11 6.16
CA TYR A 26 -6.27 2.65 6.27
C TYR A 26 -5.37 2.16 7.40
N ILE A 27 -4.15 2.71 7.52
CA ILE A 27 -3.24 2.38 8.61
C ILE A 27 -3.88 2.74 9.95
N LYS A 28 -4.52 3.91 10.06
CA LYS A 28 -5.20 4.31 11.30
C LYS A 28 -6.36 3.36 11.66
N GLU A 29 -7.21 3.00 10.71
CA GLU A 29 -8.30 2.03 10.93
C GLU A 29 -7.74 0.64 11.29
N LEU A 30 -6.63 0.22 10.67
CA LEU A 30 -5.96 -1.04 10.95
C LEU A 30 -5.39 -1.07 12.37
N LEU A 31 -4.69 -0.01 12.78
CA LEU A 31 -4.15 0.11 14.13
C LEU A 31 -5.27 0.06 15.17
N ASN A 32 -6.36 0.80 14.96
CA ASN A 32 -7.52 0.79 15.86
C ASN A 32 -8.15 -0.61 15.96
N LYS A 33 -8.35 -1.31 14.84
CA LYS A 33 -8.95 -2.66 14.81
C LYS A 33 -8.19 -3.68 15.68
N PHE A 34 -6.88 -3.50 15.79
CA PHE A 34 -6.01 -4.38 16.57
C PHE A 34 -5.59 -3.78 17.93
N ASN A 35 -6.21 -2.65 18.33
CA ASN A 35 -5.89 -1.89 19.53
C ASN A 35 -4.42 -1.42 19.59
N PHE A 36 -3.76 -1.22 18.44
CA PHE A 36 -2.38 -0.74 18.33
C PHE A 36 -2.21 0.78 18.52
N GLU A 37 -3.24 1.51 18.92
CA GLU A 37 -3.19 2.99 19.06
C GLU A 37 -2.16 3.45 20.10
N ASP A 38 -1.98 2.68 21.18
CA ASP A 38 -1.07 3.00 22.30
C ASP A 38 0.27 2.23 22.26
N TYR A 39 0.51 1.47 21.19
CA TYR A 39 1.72 0.63 21.11
C TYR A 39 2.94 1.45 20.72
N LYS A 40 4.09 1.09 21.30
CA LYS A 40 5.38 1.75 21.04
C LYS A 40 5.73 1.65 19.55
N THR A 41 6.02 2.80 18.93
CA THR A 41 6.52 2.84 17.56
C THR A 41 7.80 2.01 17.45
N MET A 42 7.81 1.07 16.50
CA MET A 42 9.01 0.31 16.19
C MET A 42 9.95 1.22 15.39
N SER A 43 11.18 1.40 15.88
CA SER A 43 12.21 2.18 15.17
C SER A 43 12.80 1.43 13.98
N THR A 44 12.62 0.11 13.95
CA THR A 44 13.07 -0.73 12.85
C THR A 44 12.06 -0.61 11.70
N PRO A 45 12.46 -0.07 10.54
CA PRO A 45 11.58 -0.06 9.37
C PRO A 45 11.29 -1.51 8.95
N MET A 46 10.05 -1.77 8.55
CA MET A 46 9.72 -3.01 7.87
C MET A 46 10.54 -3.09 6.59
N HIS A 47 11.18 -4.23 6.33
CA HIS A 47 11.95 -4.43 5.11
C HIS A 47 11.05 -4.14 3.89
N PRO A 48 11.49 -3.34 2.90
CA PRO A 48 10.66 -2.88 1.79
C PRO A 48 10.30 -3.99 0.77
N THR A 49 10.40 -5.27 1.12
CA THR A 49 10.33 -6.40 0.16
C THR A 49 8.99 -6.66 -0.50
N SER A 50 7.94 -5.92 -0.18
CA SER A 50 6.71 -5.99 -0.96
C SER A 50 6.79 -5.04 -2.15
N ILE A 51 7.71 -5.32 -3.09
CA ILE A 51 7.60 -4.76 -4.43
C ILE A 51 6.36 -5.42 -5.04
N LEU A 52 5.27 -4.65 -5.17
CA LEU A 52 4.10 -5.02 -5.95
C LEU A 52 4.47 -4.91 -7.44
N GLY A 53 5.41 -5.73 -7.88
CA GLY A 53 5.73 -5.89 -9.29
C GLY A 53 4.58 -6.61 -9.99
N LEU A 54 4.38 -6.32 -11.27
CA LEU A 54 3.65 -7.25 -12.12
C LEU A 54 4.48 -8.54 -12.13
N ASP A 55 3.92 -9.64 -11.65
CA ASP A 55 4.49 -10.96 -11.88
C ASP A 55 4.40 -11.24 -13.39
N GLU A 56 5.35 -10.72 -14.17
CA GLU A 56 5.63 -11.27 -15.48
C GLU A 56 6.29 -12.62 -15.23
N ILE A 57 5.46 -13.66 -15.25
CA ILE A 57 5.87 -15.05 -15.38
C ILE A 57 6.53 -15.18 -16.76
N ASP A 58 7.77 -14.73 -16.91
CA ASP A 58 8.56 -15.02 -18.11
C ASP A 58 9.19 -16.40 -17.91
N LYS A 59 8.54 -17.36 -18.55
CA LYS A 59 8.99 -18.72 -18.76
C LYS A 59 10.22 -18.69 -19.66
N LYS A 60 11.39 -19.09 -19.16
CA LYS A 60 12.49 -19.54 -20.02
C LYS A 60 13.37 -20.57 -19.36
N ASP A 61 13.35 -21.75 -19.97
CA ASP A 61 14.25 -22.88 -19.82
C ASP A 61 15.72 -22.49 -19.61
N ILE A 62 16.38 -23.17 -18.66
CA ILE A 62 17.69 -23.84 -18.80
C ILE A 62 17.75 -24.94 -17.73
#